data_AF-A0AB73MYY3-F1
#
_entry.id   AF-A0AB73MYY3-F1
#
_cell.length_a   1.000
_cell.length_b   1.000
_cell.length_c   1.000
_cell.angle_alpha   90.00
_cell.angle_beta   90.00
_cell.angle_gamma   90.00
#
_symmetry.space_group_name_H-M   'P 1'
#
loop_
_entity.id
_entity.type
_entity.pdbx_description
1 polymer ?
#
loop_
_entity_poly.entity_id
_entity_poly.type
_entity_poly.pdbx_seq_one_letter_code
_entity_poly.pdbx_strand_id
1 'polypeptide(L)'
;MKTTDIYGLPYIEADDLVSAAPAQFKTMAEGIETALVEVDSRNTPAGVKPVIATTLEALAAQTGVTGQTGYVTADTTTANNGPYFWNGSAWLPYATGGMLDDLRNQLTQGYESAKFTWQNTGSFQPDSYGGGMEIVVDRANRLLHVHLSGFKSTVSLSSDFPVFHYASGPKPSRAVSLGCLWSIPGSNFAKQAKWNTDGSVSVIGGMAVNDRCLHTPRTLPIPAGVTFA
;
A
#
# COMPACT_ATOMS: atom_id res chain seq x y z
N MET A 1 62.37 -3.48 -10.04
CA MET A 1 61.21 -3.51 -9.12
C MET A 1 59.90 -3.63 -9.88
N LYS A 2 59.17 -4.72 -9.64
CA LYS A 2 57.84 -4.97 -10.21
C LYS A 2 56.75 -4.55 -9.22
N THR A 3 55.49 -4.57 -9.66
CA THR A 3 54.33 -4.25 -8.84
C THR A 3 53.28 -5.36 -8.89
N THR A 4 52.51 -5.55 -7.83
CA THR A 4 51.36 -6.46 -7.85
C THR A 4 50.25 -5.97 -8.78
N ASP A 5 49.50 -6.85 -9.42
CA ASP A 5 48.47 -6.48 -10.42
C ASP A 5 47.26 -5.74 -9.84
N ILE A 6 46.86 -6.04 -8.60
CA ILE A 6 45.61 -5.51 -8.00
C ILE A 6 45.85 -4.17 -7.30
N TYR A 7 46.92 -4.08 -6.50
CA TYR A 7 47.16 -2.92 -5.61
C TYR A 7 48.41 -2.13 -5.98
N GLY A 8 49.13 -2.50 -7.06
CA GLY A 8 50.33 -1.79 -7.49
C GLY A 8 51.49 -1.81 -6.48
N LEU A 9 51.50 -2.71 -5.49
CA LEU A 9 52.51 -2.74 -4.43
C LEU A 9 53.89 -3.10 -5.00
N PRO A 10 54.92 -2.26 -4.82
CA PRO A 10 56.27 -2.53 -5.31
C PRO A 10 56.93 -3.67 -4.54
N TYR A 11 57.62 -4.57 -5.25
CA TYR A 11 58.34 -5.70 -4.64
C TYR A 11 59.64 -6.04 -5.38
N ILE A 12 60.57 -6.68 -4.65
CA ILE A 12 61.92 -7.05 -5.11
C ILE A 12 61.88 -8.39 -5.85
N GLU A 13 62.63 -8.50 -6.95
CA GLU A 13 62.81 -9.72 -7.73
C GLU A 13 64.25 -10.25 -7.65
N ALA A 14 64.47 -11.48 -8.11
CA ALA A 14 65.77 -12.14 -7.97
C ALA A 14 66.91 -11.49 -8.79
N ASP A 15 66.56 -10.67 -9.80
CA ASP A 15 67.49 -9.95 -10.67
C ASP A 15 67.78 -8.50 -10.21
N ASP A 16 67.13 -8.05 -9.13
CA ASP A 16 67.39 -6.73 -8.55
C ASP A 16 68.79 -6.66 -7.89
N LEU A 17 69.52 -5.56 -8.13
CA LEU A 17 70.89 -5.39 -7.63
C LEU A 17 70.95 -5.27 -6.11
N VAL A 18 71.79 -6.07 -5.46
CA VAL A 18 72.03 -6.02 -4.01
C VAL A 18 72.53 -4.64 -3.55
N SER A 19 73.31 -3.93 -4.37
CA SER A 19 73.78 -2.57 -4.06
C SER A 19 72.66 -1.53 -4.00
N ALA A 20 71.51 -1.80 -4.61
CA ALA A 20 70.33 -0.93 -4.60
C ALA A 20 69.32 -1.31 -3.50
N ALA A 21 69.60 -2.37 -2.72
CA ALA A 21 68.68 -2.89 -1.71
C ALA A 21 68.16 -1.81 -0.73
N PRO A 22 68.98 -0.87 -0.20
CA PRO A 22 68.46 0.17 0.69
C PRO A 22 67.37 1.04 0.04
N ALA A 23 67.54 1.41 -1.24
CA ALA A 23 66.57 2.22 -1.97
C ALA A 23 65.31 1.41 -2.34
N GLN A 24 65.48 0.12 -2.66
CA GLN A 24 64.37 -0.78 -2.97
C GLN A 24 63.49 -1.03 -1.74
N PHE A 25 64.07 -1.34 -0.58
CA PHE A 25 63.29 -1.50 0.66
C PHE A 25 62.55 -0.22 1.05
N LYS A 26 63.15 0.95 0.85
CA LYS A 26 62.46 2.24 1.05
C LYS A 26 61.25 2.38 0.12
N THR A 27 61.42 2.09 -1.17
CA THR A 27 60.35 2.17 -2.17
C THR A 27 59.20 1.19 -1.86
N MET A 28 59.54 -0.03 -1.41
CA MET A 28 58.57 -1.01 -0.95
C MET A 28 57.75 -0.48 0.24
N ALA A 29 58.43 0.08 1.25
CA ALA A 29 57.76 0.63 2.43
C ALA A 29 56.84 1.81 2.08
N GLU A 30 57.29 2.75 1.25
CA GLU A 30 56.49 3.90 0.80
C GLU A 30 55.28 3.46 -0.04
N GLY A 31 55.43 2.44 -0.88
CA GLY A 31 54.33 1.87 -1.66
C GLY A 31 53.26 1.20 -0.80
N ILE A 32 53.67 0.46 0.23
CA ILE A 32 52.75 -0.14 1.21
C ILE A 32 52.02 0.94 2.00
N GLU A 33 52.74 1.97 2.47
CA GLU A 33 52.15 3.11 3.19
C GLU A 33 51.07 3.80 2.33
N THR A 34 51.37 4.04 1.05
CA THR A 34 50.41 4.66 0.11
C THR A 34 49.15 3.82 -0.06
N ALA A 35 49.29 2.51 -0.26
CA ALA A 35 48.16 1.61 -0.43
C ALA A 35 47.31 1.49 0.85
N LEU A 36 47.94 1.50 2.02
CA LEU A 36 47.24 1.51 3.31
C LEU A 36 46.47 2.83 3.51
N VAL A 37 47.07 3.97 3.17
CA VAL A 37 46.38 5.27 3.16
C VAL A 37 45.17 5.25 2.22
N GLU A 38 45.27 4.60 1.06
CA GLU A 38 44.12 4.47 0.15
C GLU A 38 43.01 3.60 0.75
N VAL A 39 43.35 2.45 1.36
CA VAL A 39 42.38 1.58 2.04
C VAL A 39 41.72 2.29 3.22
N ASP A 40 42.49 3.06 4.00
CA ASP A 40 41.97 3.89 5.08
C ASP A 40 41.06 4.99 4.53
N SER A 41 41.43 5.63 3.42
CA SER A 41 40.59 6.63 2.75
C SER A 41 39.25 6.05 2.28
N ARG A 42 39.19 4.78 1.85
CA ARG A 42 37.93 4.07 1.56
C ARG A 42 37.10 3.76 2.81
N ASN A 43 37.68 3.88 4.01
CA ASN A 43 36.97 3.82 5.28
C ASN A 43 36.68 5.21 5.89
N THR A 44 37.08 6.31 5.22
CA THR A 44 36.69 7.68 5.60
C THR A 44 35.29 8.02 5.06
N PRO A 45 34.66 9.15 5.44
CA PRO A 45 33.28 9.50 5.07
C PRO A 45 32.95 9.47 3.56
N ALA A 46 33.95 9.49 2.68
CA ALA A 46 33.79 9.31 1.23
C ALA A 46 33.50 7.84 0.80
N GLY A 47 33.87 6.86 1.64
CA GLY A 47 33.60 5.44 1.46
C GLY A 47 32.42 5.01 2.34
N VAL A 48 31.24 5.08 1.74
CA VAL A 48 29.95 5.41 2.35
C VAL A 48 29.37 4.33 3.29
N LYS A 49 29.94 4.18 4.49
CA LYS A 49 29.21 3.53 5.60
C LYS A 49 28.02 4.39 6.01
N PRO A 50 26.87 3.80 6.39
CA PRO A 50 25.77 4.56 6.95
C PRO A 50 26.21 5.33 8.20
N VAL A 51 25.82 6.60 8.30
CA VAL A 51 26.04 7.41 9.50
C VAL A 51 24.99 7.04 10.54
N ILE A 52 25.41 6.48 11.68
CA ILE A 52 24.49 6.07 12.75
C ILE A 52 24.52 7.11 13.87
N ALA A 53 23.35 7.57 14.30
CA ALA A 53 23.19 8.47 15.42
C ALA A 53 22.07 7.99 16.35
N THR A 54 22.14 8.35 17.62
CA THR A 54 21.06 8.04 18.57
C THR A 54 19.89 8.98 18.41
N THR A 55 20.11 10.26 18.08
CA THR A 55 19.05 11.28 17.89
C THR A 55 19.17 11.96 16.53
N LEU A 56 18.08 12.59 16.06
CA LEU A 56 18.09 13.38 14.83
C LEU A 56 19.00 14.61 14.97
N GLU A 57 19.05 15.22 16.14
CA GLU A 57 19.98 16.33 16.43
C GLU A 57 21.45 15.87 16.29
N ALA A 58 21.80 14.70 16.82
CA ALA A 58 23.14 14.13 16.68
C ALA A 58 23.47 13.73 15.24
N LEU A 59 22.47 13.34 14.44
CA LEU A 59 22.65 13.13 13.01
C LEU A 59 22.84 14.47 12.27
N ALA A 60 22.02 15.47 12.56
CA ALA A 60 22.07 16.81 11.96
C ALA A 60 23.38 17.55 12.22
N ALA A 61 24.04 17.28 13.35
CA ALA A 61 25.38 17.80 13.66
C ALA A 61 26.51 17.19 12.81
N GLN A 62 26.23 16.09 12.09
CA GLN A 62 27.20 15.42 11.22
C GLN A 62 26.98 15.82 9.77
N THR A 63 28.06 15.98 9.01
CA THR A 63 28.01 16.17 7.55
C THR A 63 28.15 14.83 6.83
N GLY A 64 27.38 14.64 5.75
CA GLY A 64 27.50 13.46 4.88
C GLY A 64 28.05 13.81 3.50
N VAL A 65 28.24 12.77 2.68
CA VAL A 65 28.41 12.87 1.23
C VAL A 65 27.05 12.79 0.56
N THR A 66 26.81 13.54 -0.53
CA THR A 66 25.49 13.52 -1.22
C THR A 66 25.08 12.10 -1.59
N GLY A 67 23.89 11.68 -1.16
CA GLY A 67 23.37 10.33 -1.33
C GLY A 67 23.78 9.33 -0.23
N GLN A 68 24.62 9.74 0.73
CA GLN A 68 24.97 8.89 1.86
C GLN A 68 23.75 8.61 2.74
N THR A 69 23.64 7.37 3.20
CA THR A 69 22.60 6.95 4.16
C THR A 69 23.00 7.30 5.58
N GLY A 70 22.03 7.78 6.36
CA GLY A 70 22.10 7.97 7.79
C GLY A 70 20.99 7.15 8.48
N TYR A 71 21.11 6.90 9.78
CA TYR A 71 20.09 6.19 10.55
C TYR A 71 20.03 6.70 11.99
N VAL A 72 18.83 7.03 12.44
CA VAL A 72 18.55 7.45 13.83
C VAL A 72 17.91 6.28 14.59
N THR A 73 18.46 5.92 15.75
CA THR A 73 18.09 4.66 16.44
C THR A 73 17.31 4.83 17.74
N ALA A 74 17.42 5.96 18.44
CA ALA A 74 16.92 6.10 19.82
C ALA A 74 16.45 7.53 20.16
N ASP A 75 15.92 8.27 19.19
CA ASP A 75 15.33 9.58 19.42
C ASP A 75 14.04 9.43 20.21
N THR A 76 13.86 10.28 21.23
CA THR A 76 12.65 10.29 22.07
C THR A 76 11.39 10.60 21.27
N THR A 77 11.50 11.31 20.14
CA THR A 77 10.42 11.49 19.19
C THR A 77 10.43 10.32 18.21
N THR A 78 9.53 9.36 18.37
CA THR A 78 9.52 8.11 17.57
C THR A 78 9.54 8.35 16.06
N ALA A 79 8.89 9.42 15.58
CA ALA A 79 8.85 9.78 14.16
C ALA A 79 10.23 10.21 13.58
N ASN A 80 11.20 10.55 14.43
CA ASN A 80 12.55 10.90 14.01
C ASN A 80 13.44 9.66 13.81
N ASN A 81 13.05 8.49 14.32
CA ASN A 81 13.83 7.26 14.17
C ASN A 81 13.68 6.68 12.76
N GLY A 82 14.76 6.07 12.26
CA GLY A 82 14.78 5.43 10.94
C GLY A 82 15.80 6.02 9.96
N PRO A 83 15.66 5.70 8.67
CA PRO A 83 16.66 6.02 7.66
C PRO A 83 16.54 7.44 7.10
N TYR A 84 17.70 8.06 6.87
CA TYR A 84 17.87 9.38 6.27
C TYR A 84 18.86 9.31 5.10
N PHE A 85 18.84 10.31 4.22
CA PHE A 85 19.87 10.52 3.23
C PHE A 85 20.42 11.95 3.31
N TRP A 86 21.71 12.12 3.04
CA TRP A 86 22.31 13.44 2.92
C TRP A 86 22.03 14.01 1.52
N ASN A 87 21.36 15.15 1.44
CA ASN A 87 21.02 15.78 0.16
C ASN A 87 22.10 16.73 -0.40
N GLY A 88 23.25 16.81 0.26
CA GLY A 88 24.32 17.79 -0.02
C GLY A 88 24.36 18.96 0.96
N SER A 89 23.34 19.14 1.79
CA SER A 89 23.22 20.23 2.77
C SER A 89 22.64 19.82 4.12
N ALA A 90 21.79 18.80 4.15
CA ALA A 90 21.13 18.31 5.35
C ALA A 90 20.77 16.82 5.22
N TRP A 91 20.53 16.19 6.37
CA TRP A 91 19.91 14.88 6.45
C TRP A 91 18.40 15.01 6.29
N LEU A 92 17.85 14.35 5.27
CA LEU A 92 16.42 14.28 5.02
C LEU A 92 15.92 12.84 5.21
N PRO A 93 14.72 12.63 5.78
CA PRO A 93 14.16 11.29 5.93
C PRO A 93 13.85 10.68 4.56
N TYR A 94 14.07 9.37 4.40
CA TYR A 94 13.72 8.66 3.16
C TYR A 94 12.21 8.61 2.91
N ALA A 95 11.42 8.54 3.98
CA ALA A 95 9.98 8.60 3.94
C ALA A 95 9.49 9.39 5.15
N THR A 96 8.57 10.32 4.91
CA THR A 96 7.87 11.02 6.00
C THR A 96 6.52 10.34 6.26
N GLY A 97 5.97 10.55 7.47
CA GLY A 97 4.59 10.15 7.75
C GLY A 97 3.60 10.72 6.72
N GLY A 98 3.79 11.98 6.31
CA GLY A 98 2.97 12.62 5.27
C GLY A 98 3.01 11.90 3.92
N MET A 99 4.18 11.47 3.45
CA MET A 99 4.29 10.70 2.20
C MET A 99 3.59 9.33 2.30
N LEU A 100 3.65 8.68 3.47
CA LEU A 100 2.94 7.43 3.71
C LEU A 100 1.43 7.65 3.76
N ASP A 101 0.98 8.74 4.36
CA ASP A 101 -0.43 9.11 4.41
C ASP A 101 -0.95 9.51 3.03
N ASP A 102 -0.18 10.24 2.22
CA ASP A 102 -0.51 10.53 0.83
C ASP A 102 -0.62 9.25 -0.01
N LEU A 103 0.31 8.30 0.15
CA LEU A 103 0.25 7.02 -0.53
C LEU A 103 -0.99 6.21 -0.10
N ARG A 104 -1.28 6.15 1.21
CA ARG A 104 -2.50 5.51 1.73
C ARG A 104 -3.74 6.18 1.17
N ASN A 105 -3.76 7.51 1.13
CA ASN A 105 -4.85 8.29 0.55
C ASN A 105 -4.99 7.99 -0.93
N GLN A 106 -3.91 7.88 -1.72
CA GLN A 106 -3.99 7.49 -3.13
C GLN A 106 -4.53 6.06 -3.34
N LEU A 107 -4.12 5.11 -2.49
CA LEU A 107 -4.57 3.72 -2.56
C LEU A 107 -6.02 3.52 -2.13
N THR A 108 -6.55 4.42 -1.30
CA THR A 108 -7.92 4.36 -0.76
C THR A 108 -8.85 5.43 -1.34
N GLN A 109 -8.33 6.39 -2.11
CA GLN A 109 -9.11 7.49 -2.65
C GLN A 109 -10.16 6.97 -3.61
N GLY A 110 -11.41 7.09 -3.17
CA GLY A 110 -12.57 6.91 -4.00
C GLY A 110 -13.40 5.68 -3.67
N TYR A 111 -12.86 4.67 -2.99
CA TYR A 111 -13.61 3.45 -2.66
C TYR A 111 -14.16 3.49 -1.23
N GLU A 112 -15.47 3.69 -1.11
CA GLU A 112 -16.19 3.58 0.15
C GLU A 112 -17.16 2.39 0.08
N SER A 113 -17.05 1.42 0.99
CA SER A 113 -17.94 0.24 0.98
C SER A 113 -19.10 0.41 1.96
N ALA A 114 -20.32 0.45 1.44
CA ALA A 114 -21.51 0.21 2.25
C ALA A 114 -21.66 -1.29 2.49
N LYS A 115 -21.85 -1.69 3.75
CA LYS A 115 -21.96 -3.08 4.18
C LYS A 115 -23.36 -3.39 4.66
N PHE A 116 -23.79 -4.62 4.46
CA PHE A 116 -25.16 -5.05 4.74
C PHE A 116 -25.23 -6.31 5.58
N THR A 117 -26.31 -6.43 6.34
CA THR A 117 -26.74 -7.66 6.99
C THR A 117 -28.10 -8.09 6.44
N TRP A 118 -28.46 -9.35 6.63
CA TRP A 118 -29.80 -9.82 6.30
C TRP A 118 -30.82 -9.24 7.27
N GLN A 119 -32.00 -8.87 6.77
CA GLN A 119 -33.13 -8.49 7.61
C GLN A 119 -33.53 -9.63 8.55
N ASN A 120 -33.61 -10.86 8.03
CA ASN A 120 -33.88 -12.07 8.79
C ASN A 120 -33.43 -13.30 7.98
N THR A 121 -32.53 -14.11 8.53
CA THR A 121 -32.00 -15.30 7.84
C THR A 121 -32.96 -16.50 7.80
N GLY A 122 -34.02 -16.49 8.62
CA GLY A 122 -35.12 -17.45 8.53
C GLY A 122 -36.03 -17.16 7.34
N SER A 123 -36.30 -15.89 7.07
CA SER A 123 -37.11 -15.41 5.93
C SER A 123 -36.32 -15.36 4.62
N PHE A 124 -35.06 -14.94 4.66
CA PHE A 124 -34.18 -14.77 3.51
C PHE A 124 -32.91 -15.59 3.72
N GLN A 125 -32.93 -16.82 3.19
CA GLN A 125 -31.87 -17.78 3.39
C GLN A 125 -30.73 -17.50 2.41
N PRO A 126 -29.51 -17.19 2.87
CA PRO A 126 -28.40 -16.86 2.00
C PRO A 126 -28.06 -18.04 1.09
N ASP A 127 -27.74 -17.77 -0.17
CA ASP A 127 -27.22 -18.80 -1.08
C ASP A 127 -25.74 -19.07 -0.78
N SER A 128 -25.29 -20.31 -0.98
CA SER A 128 -23.90 -20.74 -0.71
C SER A 128 -22.89 -20.07 -1.64
N TYR A 129 -23.33 -19.68 -2.84
CA TYR A 129 -22.55 -18.92 -3.81
C TYR A 129 -23.18 -17.52 -3.93
N GLY A 130 -22.78 -16.59 -3.07
CA GLY A 130 -23.44 -15.29 -2.98
C GLY A 130 -22.48 -14.14 -2.66
N GLY A 131 -22.70 -13.00 -3.33
CA GLY A 131 -21.88 -11.78 -3.26
C GLY A 131 -21.60 -11.22 -1.86
N GLY A 132 -20.64 -10.30 -1.81
CA GLY A 132 -19.92 -9.83 -0.61
C GLY A 132 -20.70 -8.95 0.36
N MET A 133 -22.04 -8.93 0.26
CA MET A 133 -22.94 -8.11 1.07
C MET A 133 -22.49 -6.65 1.13
N GLU A 134 -22.17 -6.10 -0.04
CA GLU A 134 -21.66 -4.73 -0.14
C GLU A 134 -22.07 -3.99 -1.41
N ILE A 135 -21.99 -2.67 -1.34
CA ILE A 135 -21.99 -1.75 -2.47
C ILE A 135 -20.75 -0.88 -2.30
N VAL A 136 -19.82 -0.97 -3.25
CA VAL A 136 -18.65 -0.10 -3.30
C VAL A 136 -19.01 1.15 -4.08
N VAL A 137 -18.89 2.29 -3.43
CA VAL A 137 -18.98 3.62 -4.05
C VAL A 137 -17.58 3.97 -4.53
N ASP A 138 -17.37 4.01 -5.85
CA ASP A 138 -16.16 4.51 -6.48
C ASP A 138 -16.41 5.96 -6.92
N ARG A 139 -16.12 6.91 -6.02
CA ARG A 139 -16.32 8.34 -6.27
C ARG A 139 -15.41 8.86 -7.38
N ALA A 140 -14.20 8.30 -7.50
CA ALA A 140 -13.20 8.74 -8.47
C ALA A 140 -13.66 8.44 -9.91
N ASN A 141 -14.16 7.22 -10.15
CA ASN A 141 -14.66 6.80 -11.45
C ASN A 141 -16.17 7.05 -11.64
N ARG A 142 -16.83 7.58 -10.60
CA ARG A 142 -18.28 7.77 -10.53
C ARG A 142 -19.08 6.49 -10.78
N LEU A 143 -18.63 5.38 -10.19
CA LEU A 143 -19.26 4.06 -10.32
C LEU A 143 -19.77 3.56 -8.98
N LEU A 144 -20.77 2.69 -9.05
CA LEU A 144 -21.22 1.83 -7.98
C LEU A 144 -20.96 0.39 -8.41
N HIS A 145 -20.23 -0.36 -7.59
CA HIS A 145 -20.06 -1.79 -7.74
C HIS A 145 -20.96 -2.48 -6.71
N VAL A 146 -22.03 -3.10 -7.20
CA VAL A 146 -23.06 -3.73 -6.38
C VAL A 146 -22.78 -5.23 -6.31
N HIS A 147 -22.52 -5.71 -5.10
CA HIS A 147 -22.14 -7.08 -4.82
C HIS A 147 -22.97 -7.62 -3.64
N LEU A 148 -24.29 -7.69 -3.84
CA LEU A 148 -25.25 -8.17 -2.84
C LEU A 148 -25.51 -9.67 -2.99
N SER A 149 -25.53 -10.40 -1.88
CA SER A 149 -25.68 -11.86 -1.92
C SER A 149 -27.00 -12.33 -2.56
N GLY A 150 -26.97 -13.53 -3.11
CA GLY A 150 -28.16 -14.27 -3.55
C GLY A 150 -28.86 -14.90 -2.35
N PHE A 151 -30.14 -15.24 -2.50
CA PHE A 151 -30.91 -15.83 -1.42
C PHE A 151 -32.14 -16.60 -1.91
N LYS A 152 -32.65 -17.48 -1.06
CA LYS A 152 -33.96 -18.11 -1.20
C LYS A 152 -34.93 -17.47 -0.22
N SER A 153 -36.09 -17.03 -0.70
CA SER A 153 -37.16 -16.53 0.17
C SER A 153 -37.98 -17.69 0.73
N THR A 154 -38.26 -17.68 2.03
CA THR A 154 -39.21 -18.60 2.69
C THR A 154 -40.57 -17.95 2.97
N VAL A 155 -40.68 -16.65 2.69
CA VAL A 155 -41.89 -15.84 2.85
C VAL A 155 -42.32 -15.26 1.51
N SER A 156 -43.60 -14.88 1.40
CA SER A 156 -44.07 -14.08 0.28
C SER A 156 -43.90 -12.58 0.58
N LEU A 157 -43.60 -11.81 -0.46
CA LEU A 157 -43.61 -10.34 -0.42
C LEU A 157 -44.71 -9.86 -1.37
N SER A 158 -45.54 -8.91 -0.94
CA SER A 158 -46.59 -8.29 -1.77
C SER A 158 -46.14 -6.97 -2.42
N SER A 159 -45.05 -6.37 -1.93
CA SER A 159 -44.51 -5.09 -2.38
C SER A 159 -43.01 -5.02 -2.11
N ASP A 160 -42.39 -3.89 -2.48
CA ASP A 160 -41.01 -3.57 -2.13
C ASP A 160 -40.74 -3.85 -0.64
N PHE A 161 -39.63 -4.54 -0.34
CA PHE A 161 -39.27 -4.88 1.04
C PHE A 161 -37.76 -4.80 1.29
N PRO A 162 -37.29 -4.18 2.40
CA PRO A 162 -35.88 -4.06 2.74
C PRO A 162 -35.28 -5.39 3.22
N VAL A 163 -34.87 -6.24 2.28
CA VAL A 163 -34.25 -7.55 2.55
C VAL A 163 -32.83 -7.40 3.14
N PHE A 164 -32.12 -6.34 2.75
CA PHE A 164 -30.77 -6.05 3.23
C PHE A 164 -30.83 -4.84 4.16
N HIS A 165 -30.40 -5.03 5.40
CA HIS A 165 -30.26 -3.97 6.38
C HIS A 165 -28.88 -3.33 6.28
N TYR A 166 -28.86 -2.01 6.46
CA TYR A 166 -27.62 -1.25 6.54
C TYR A 166 -26.84 -1.67 7.79
N ALA A 167 -25.55 -1.94 7.62
CA ALA A 167 -24.64 -2.21 8.73
C ALA A 167 -23.67 -1.04 8.94
N SER A 168 -22.97 -0.60 7.90
CA SER A 168 -21.98 0.49 7.97
C SER A 168 -21.64 1.05 6.58
N GLY A 169 -20.89 2.16 6.56
CA GLY A 169 -20.38 2.79 5.33
C GLY A 169 -21.29 3.88 4.76
N PRO A 170 -21.05 4.34 3.53
CA PRO A 170 -21.78 5.45 2.93
C PRO A 170 -23.27 5.16 2.78
N LYS A 171 -24.10 6.19 2.90
CA LYS A 171 -25.52 6.18 2.54
C LYS A 171 -25.79 7.17 1.40
N PRO A 172 -26.64 6.82 0.43
CA PRO A 172 -26.94 7.73 -0.66
C PRO A 172 -27.87 8.85 -0.18
N SER A 173 -27.65 10.07 -0.64
CA SER A 173 -28.48 11.24 -0.32
C SER A 173 -29.92 11.14 -0.86
N ARG A 174 -30.14 10.23 -1.83
CA ARG A 174 -31.43 9.96 -2.49
C ARG A 174 -31.52 8.47 -2.80
N ALA A 175 -32.72 7.92 -2.89
CA ALA A 175 -32.88 6.52 -3.27
C ALA A 175 -32.27 6.25 -4.66
N VAL A 176 -31.46 5.20 -4.78
CA VAL A 176 -30.77 4.80 -6.02
C VAL A 176 -31.38 3.51 -6.54
N SER A 177 -31.85 3.52 -7.79
CA SER A 177 -32.23 2.28 -8.48
C SER A 177 -30.98 1.50 -8.84
N LEU A 178 -30.87 0.28 -8.32
CA LEU A 178 -29.77 -0.64 -8.63
C LEU A 178 -30.10 -1.53 -9.84
N GLY A 179 -31.30 -1.38 -10.42
CA GLY A 179 -31.87 -2.22 -11.48
C GLY A 179 -31.86 -3.70 -11.13
N CYS A 180 -31.80 -4.58 -12.14
CA CYS A 180 -31.86 -6.03 -11.95
C CYS A 180 -30.56 -6.56 -11.35
N LEU A 181 -30.63 -7.13 -10.14
CA LEU A 181 -29.49 -7.72 -9.43
C LEU A 181 -29.58 -9.24 -9.29
N TRP A 182 -30.77 -9.81 -9.46
CA TRP A 182 -30.97 -11.25 -9.32
C TRP A 182 -31.78 -11.84 -10.45
N SER A 183 -31.36 -13.00 -10.94
CA SER A 183 -32.17 -13.86 -11.81
C SER A 183 -32.92 -14.90 -10.98
N ILE A 184 -34.11 -15.29 -11.43
CA ILE A 184 -34.87 -16.39 -10.82
C ILE A 184 -34.82 -17.60 -11.76
N PRO A 185 -34.16 -18.70 -11.39
CA PRO A 185 -34.10 -19.91 -12.22
C PRO A 185 -35.49 -20.45 -12.55
N GLY A 186 -35.71 -20.86 -13.80
CA GLY A 186 -36.98 -21.45 -14.24
C GLY A 186 -38.12 -20.45 -14.40
N SER A 187 -37.84 -19.15 -14.33
CA SER A 187 -38.80 -18.08 -14.52
C SER A 187 -38.26 -17.03 -15.48
N ASN A 188 -39.14 -16.29 -16.17
CA ASN A 188 -38.76 -15.23 -17.09
C ASN A 188 -38.51 -13.87 -16.38
N PHE A 189 -38.40 -13.88 -15.06
CA PHE A 189 -38.33 -12.66 -14.25
C PHE A 189 -36.97 -12.49 -13.57
N ALA A 190 -36.46 -11.26 -13.57
CA ALA A 190 -35.36 -10.81 -12.74
C ALA A 190 -35.88 -9.90 -11.62
N LYS A 191 -35.19 -9.86 -10.47
CA LYS A 191 -35.54 -8.96 -9.37
C LYS A 191 -34.66 -7.72 -9.37
N GLN A 192 -35.34 -6.59 -9.27
CA GLN A 192 -34.71 -5.29 -9.14
C GLN A 192 -34.48 -4.95 -7.67
N ALA A 193 -33.57 -4.01 -7.43
CA ALA A 193 -33.35 -3.47 -6.10
C ALA A 193 -33.24 -1.94 -6.09
N LYS A 194 -33.50 -1.38 -4.91
CA LYS A 194 -33.40 0.04 -4.61
C LYS A 194 -32.58 0.24 -3.35
N TRP A 195 -31.53 1.04 -3.42
CA TRP A 195 -30.77 1.47 -2.25
C TRP A 195 -31.42 2.72 -1.67
N ASN A 196 -31.93 2.61 -0.45
CA ASN A 196 -32.67 3.66 0.22
C ASN A 196 -31.75 4.64 0.96
N THR A 197 -32.26 5.83 1.29
CA THR A 197 -31.50 6.88 1.99
C THR A 197 -31.14 6.52 3.42
N ASP A 198 -31.88 5.60 4.06
CA ASP A 198 -31.52 5.04 5.36
C ASP A 198 -30.35 4.05 5.29
N GLY A 199 -29.91 3.73 4.07
CA GLY A 199 -28.84 2.81 3.76
C GLY A 199 -29.32 1.38 3.47
N SER A 200 -30.58 1.02 3.70
CA SER A 200 -31.11 -0.33 3.43
C SER A 200 -31.26 -0.59 1.92
N VAL A 201 -31.26 -1.86 1.50
CA VAL A 201 -31.61 -2.23 0.11
C VAL A 201 -32.90 -3.02 0.09
N SER A 202 -33.87 -2.48 -0.64
CA SER A 202 -35.15 -3.14 -0.91
C SER A 202 -35.09 -3.97 -2.18
N VAL A 203 -35.63 -5.17 -2.13
CA VAL A 203 -36.03 -5.92 -3.33
C VAL A 203 -37.35 -5.33 -3.81
N ILE A 204 -37.44 -5.02 -5.10
CA ILE A 204 -38.60 -4.34 -5.68
C ILE A 204 -39.65 -5.37 -6.12
N GLY A 205 -40.91 -5.06 -5.82
CA GLY A 205 -42.07 -5.87 -6.17
C GLY A 205 -42.24 -7.13 -5.31
N GLY A 206 -43.26 -7.92 -5.64
CA GLY A 206 -43.58 -9.12 -4.86
C GLY A 206 -42.61 -10.28 -5.08
N MET A 207 -42.59 -11.23 -4.14
CA MET A 207 -41.84 -12.50 -4.21
C MET A 207 -42.73 -13.64 -3.73
N ALA A 208 -42.58 -14.82 -4.32
CA ALA A 208 -43.24 -16.03 -3.85
C ALA A 208 -42.36 -16.78 -2.84
N VAL A 209 -43.00 -17.61 -2.01
CA VAL A 209 -42.29 -18.58 -1.18
C VAL A 209 -41.50 -19.52 -2.09
N ASN A 210 -40.24 -19.79 -1.73
CA ASN A 210 -39.26 -20.57 -2.48
C ASN A 210 -38.64 -19.90 -3.72
N ASP A 211 -38.97 -18.64 -4.03
CA ASP A 211 -38.22 -17.90 -5.05
C ASP A 211 -36.73 -17.86 -4.67
N ARG A 212 -35.87 -18.35 -5.56
CA ARG A 212 -34.43 -18.30 -5.42
C ARG A 212 -33.87 -17.19 -6.30
N CYS A 213 -33.34 -16.16 -5.67
CA CYS A 213 -32.66 -15.03 -6.30
C CYS A 213 -31.17 -15.36 -6.44
N LEU A 214 -30.73 -15.71 -7.66
CA LEU A 214 -29.31 -15.92 -7.94
C LEU A 214 -28.58 -14.60 -8.13
N HIS A 215 -27.46 -14.44 -7.43
CA HIS A 215 -26.65 -13.23 -7.47
C HIS A 215 -26.12 -12.92 -8.88
N THR A 216 -26.26 -11.67 -9.31
CA THR A 216 -25.57 -11.11 -10.49
C THR A 216 -24.82 -9.83 -10.07
N PRO A 217 -23.48 -9.83 -10.05
CA PRO A 217 -22.71 -8.61 -9.78
C PRO A 217 -23.03 -7.54 -10.82
N ARG A 218 -23.09 -6.28 -10.40
CA ARG A 218 -23.39 -5.18 -11.31
C ARG A 218 -22.53 -3.96 -11.04
N THR A 219 -22.03 -3.35 -12.11
CA THR A 219 -21.45 -2.01 -12.06
C THR A 219 -22.38 -1.03 -12.76
N LEU A 220 -22.67 0.10 -12.14
CA LEU A 220 -23.52 1.16 -12.70
C LEU A 220 -22.97 2.54 -12.35
N PRO A 221 -23.24 3.58 -13.14
CA PRO A 221 -22.80 4.94 -12.80
C PRO A 221 -23.53 5.46 -11.55
N ILE A 222 -22.84 6.29 -10.77
CA ILE A 222 -23.48 7.10 -9.72
C ILE A 222 -24.48 8.05 -10.39
N PRO A 223 -25.78 7.98 -10.06
CA PRO A 223 -26.77 8.85 -10.68
C PRO A 223 -26.49 10.34 -10.46
N ALA A 224 -26.89 11.17 -11.42
CA ALA A 224 -26.67 12.61 -11.34
C ALA A 224 -27.28 13.22 -10.06
N GLY A 225 -26.48 14.02 -9.34
CA GLY A 225 -26.90 14.70 -8.12
C GLY A 225 -27.04 13.80 -6.89
N VAL A 226 -26.64 12.52 -6.96
CA VAL A 226 -26.51 11.66 -5.77
C VAL A 226 -25.14 11.90 -5.13
N THR A 227 -25.15 12.08 -3.82
CA THR A 227 -23.96 12.19 -2.97
C THR A 227 -24.03 11.13 -1.87
N PHE A 228 -22.92 10.89 -1.18
CA PHE A 228 -22.84 9.87 -0.14
C PHE A 228 -22.29 10.46 1.17
N ALA A 229 -22.87 10.05 2.29
CA ALA A 229 -22.50 10.48 3.65
C ALA A 229 -22.34 9.29 4.59
#